data_AF-A0A257TJV7-F1
#
_entry.id   AF-A0A257TJV7-F1
#
_cell.length_a   1.000
_cell.length_b   1.000
_cell.length_c   1.000
_cell.angle_alpha   90.00
_cell.angle_beta   90.00
_cell.angle_gamma   90.00
#
_symmetry.space_group_name_H-M   'P 1'
#
loop_
_entity.id
_entity.type
_entity.pdbx_description
1 polymer ?
#
loop_
_entity_poly.entity_id
_entity_poly.type
_entity_poly.pdbx_seq_one_letter_code
_entity_poly.pdbx_strand_id
1 'polypeptide(L)'
;MSNGLHVILSPDRNAPVVAVNIWYHVGSKNEEPSRTGFAHLFEHMMFQGSAHVGKAEHMRYIEQAGGTFNGSTTWDRTNYFETLPSNHLELALWLESDRM
;
A
#
# COMPACT_ATOMS: atom_id res chain seq x y z
N MET A 1 -1.33 10.66 -14.88
CA MET A 1 -0.48 9.89 -15.83
C MET A 1 -1.36 9.36 -16.96
N SER A 2 -0.79 8.87 -18.07
CA SER A 2 -1.59 8.30 -19.17
C SER A 2 -2.42 7.09 -18.75
N ASN A 3 -2.01 6.38 -17.71
CA ASN A 3 -2.71 5.23 -17.11
C ASN A 3 -3.79 5.62 -16.09
N GLY A 4 -4.10 6.90 -15.91
CA GLY A 4 -5.13 7.36 -14.96
C GLY A 4 -4.67 7.49 -13.50
N LEU A 5 -3.43 7.12 -13.16
CA LEU A 5 -2.91 7.31 -11.80
C LEU A 5 -2.81 8.81 -11.46
N HIS A 6 -3.36 9.17 -10.31
CA HIS A 6 -3.27 10.51 -9.72
C HIS A 6 -2.20 10.50 -8.63
N VAL A 7 -1.21 11.39 -8.78
CA VAL A 7 -0.05 11.45 -7.87
C VAL A 7 -0.08 12.79 -7.16
N ILE A 8 -0.02 12.75 -5.82
CA ILE A 8 0.05 13.93 -4.97
C ILE A 8 1.40 13.89 -4.26
N LEU A 9 2.15 14.98 -4.36
CA LEU A 9 3.44 15.16 -3.69
C LEU A 9 3.33 16.31 -2.69
N SER A 10 3.76 16.08 -1.46
CA SER A 10 3.82 17.11 -0.40
C SER A 10 5.19 17.08 0.26
N PRO A 11 6.22 17.74 -0.32
CA PRO A 11 7.57 17.69 0.21
C PRO A 11 7.69 18.47 1.52
N ASP A 12 8.19 17.80 2.56
CA ASP A 12 8.65 18.42 3.81
C ASP A 12 10.08 17.93 4.10
N ARG A 13 11.00 18.85 4.38
CA ARG A 13 12.42 18.56 4.63
C ARG A 13 12.79 18.60 6.12
N ASN A 14 11.83 18.86 7.00
CA ASN A 14 12.08 18.99 8.44
C ASN A 14 12.18 17.64 9.15
N ALA A 15 11.57 16.59 8.59
CA ALA A 15 11.59 15.24 9.16
C ALA A 15 12.36 14.29 8.24
N PRO A 16 13.27 13.44 8.77
CA PRO A 16 14.07 12.51 7.97
C PRO A 16 13.28 11.24 7.56
N VAL A 17 11.96 11.35 7.36
CA VAL A 17 11.05 10.25 7.03
C VAL A 17 10.27 10.54 5.76
N VAL A 18 9.73 9.50 5.15
CA VAL A 18 8.84 9.57 4.00
C VAL A 18 7.60 8.72 4.27
N ALA A 19 6.43 9.21 3.86
CA ALA A 19 5.18 8.48 3.90
C ALA A 19 4.71 8.24 2.46
N VAL A 20 4.46 6.97 2.12
CA VAL A 20 3.90 6.55 0.84
C VAL A 20 2.51 5.97 1.09
N ASN A 21 1.57 6.30 0.21
CA ASN A 21 0.15 5.99 0.38
C ASN A 21 -0.45 5.63 -0.98
N ILE A 22 -0.95 4.41 -1.12
CA ILE A 22 -1.67 3.94 -2.31
C ILE A 22 -3.15 3.83 -1.98
N TRP A 23 -3.98 4.54 -2.76
CA TRP A 23 -5.41 4.64 -2.52
C TRP A 23 -6.17 4.12 -3.74
N TYR A 24 -7.02 3.12 -3.51
CA TYR A 24 -7.93 2.59 -4.50
C TYR A 24 -9.35 3.08 -4.20
N HIS A 25 -10.03 3.61 -5.22
CA HIS A 25 -11.45 3.99 -5.14
C HIS A 25 -12.33 2.74 -5.30
N VAL A 26 -12.17 1.79 -4.39
CA VAL A 26 -12.96 0.56 -4.29
C VAL A 26 -13.02 0.16 -2.83
N GLY A 27 -14.18 -0.28 -2.35
CA GLY A 27 -14.35 -0.76 -0.97
C GLY A 27 -15.52 -1.72 -0.85
N SER A 28 -16.00 -2.00 0.36
CA SER A 28 -17.06 -2.99 0.60
C SER A 28 -18.37 -2.67 -0.12
N LYS A 29 -18.65 -1.42 -0.50
CA LYS A 29 -19.84 -1.07 -1.29
C LYS A 29 -19.83 -1.65 -2.71
N ASN A 30 -18.64 -1.99 -3.21
CA ASN A 30 -18.42 -2.49 -4.56
C ASN A 30 -18.49 -4.02 -4.64
N GLU A 31 -18.73 -4.69 -3.52
CA GLU A 31 -18.83 -6.15 -3.46
C GLU A 31 -20.11 -6.66 -4.12
N GLU A 32 -20.03 -7.85 -4.73
CA GLU A 32 -21.21 -8.58 -5.15
C GLU A 32 -22.02 -9.04 -3.93
N PRO A 33 -23.36 -8.91 -3.90
CA PRO A 33 -24.17 -9.29 -2.73
C PRO A 33 -23.98 -10.74 -2.25
N SER A 34 -23.57 -11.63 -3.15
CA SER A 34 -23.28 -13.05 -2.84
C SER A 34 -21.82 -13.30 -2.41
N ARG A 35 -20.96 -12.29 -2.40
CA ARG A 35 -19.51 -12.37 -2.14
C ARG A 35 -19.06 -11.22 -1.25
N THR A 36 -19.58 -11.18 -0.03
CA THR A 36 -19.27 -10.14 0.95
C THR A 36 -17.95 -10.38 1.68
N GLY A 37 -17.30 -9.31 2.15
CA GLY A 37 -16.01 -9.34 2.84
C GLY A 37 -14.79 -9.46 1.92
N PHE A 38 -15.01 -9.46 0.60
CA PHE A 38 -13.96 -9.64 -0.39
C PHE A 38 -13.00 -8.46 -0.45
N ALA A 39 -13.48 -7.23 -0.33
CA ALA A 39 -12.62 -6.04 -0.33
C ALA A 39 -11.60 -6.12 0.83
N HIS A 40 -12.07 -6.45 2.03
CA HIS A 40 -11.21 -6.62 3.19
C HIS A 40 -10.33 -7.89 3.07
N LEU A 41 -10.84 -8.99 2.52
CA LEU A 41 -10.03 -10.18 2.26
C LEU A 41 -8.86 -9.86 1.31
N PHE A 42 -9.11 -9.16 0.22
CA PHE A 42 -8.07 -8.78 -0.75
C PHE A 42 -7.05 -7.82 -0.14
N GLU A 43 -7.46 -6.94 0.76
CA GLU A 43 -6.52 -6.14 1.56
C GLU A 43 -5.50 -7.01 2.28
N HIS A 44 -5.94 -8.08 2.95
CA HIS A 44 -5.02 -9.00 3.63
C HIS A 44 -4.17 -9.81 2.64
N MET A 45 -4.72 -10.18 1.49
CA MET A 45 -3.98 -10.92 0.46
C MET A 45 -2.85 -10.09 -0.16
N MET A 46 -2.97 -8.77 -0.20
CA MET A 46 -1.91 -7.87 -0.68
C MET A 46 -0.67 -7.82 0.23
N PHE A 47 -0.70 -8.49 1.39
CA PHE A 47 0.46 -8.74 2.24
C PHE A 47 1.05 -10.15 2.09
N GLN A 48 0.40 -11.04 1.31
CA GLN A 48 0.78 -12.44 1.17
C GLN A 48 1.76 -12.69 0.01
N GLY A 49 2.39 -11.63 -0.51
CA GLY A 49 3.39 -11.69 -1.58
C GLY A 49 2.86 -11.18 -2.91
N SER A 50 3.77 -11.06 -3.87
CA SER A 50 3.55 -10.54 -5.22
C SER A 50 4.52 -11.24 -6.20
N ALA A 51 4.69 -10.71 -7.40
CA ALA A 51 5.49 -11.39 -8.44
C ALA A 51 6.98 -11.54 -8.05
N HIS A 52 7.55 -10.54 -7.38
CA HIS A 52 8.97 -10.52 -7.00
C HIS A 52 9.21 -10.52 -5.49
N VAL A 53 8.16 -10.33 -4.68
CA VAL A 53 8.24 -10.33 -3.21
C VAL A 53 7.53 -11.57 -2.65
N GLY A 54 8.24 -12.39 -1.86
CA GLY A 54 7.68 -13.58 -1.27
C GLY A 54 6.60 -13.30 -0.21
N LYS A 55 5.94 -14.37 0.23
CA LYS A 55 4.89 -14.30 1.26
C LYS A 55 5.43 -13.66 2.54
N ALA A 56 4.72 -12.64 3.03
CA ALA A 56 5.10 -11.83 4.20
C ALA A 56 6.47 -11.12 4.09
N GLU A 57 7.14 -11.13 2.93
CA GLU A 57 8.42 -10.44 2.77
C GLU A 57 8.25 -8.93 2.65
N HIS A 58 7.10 -8.45 2.18
CA HIS A 58 6.80 -7.01 2.14
C HIS A 58 6.97 -6.39 3.54
N MET A 59 6.32 -6.98 4.56
CA MET A 59 6.49 -6.61 5.96
C MET A 59 7.96 -6.65 6.38
N ARG A 60 8.67 -7.75 6.06
CA ARG A 60 10.08 -7.93 6.41
C ARG A 60 10.96 -6.82 5.82
N TYR A 61 10.75 -6.42 4.58
CA TYR A 61 11.52 -5.34 3.94
C TYR A 61 11.28 -3.99 4.61
N ILE A 62 10.02 -3.65 4.90
CA ILE A 62 9.66 -2.40 5.60
C ILE A 62 10.28 -2.37 7.00
N GLU A 63 10.12 -3.45 7.79
CA GLU A 63 10.63 -3.54 9.16
C GLU A 63 12.17 -3.51 9.19
N GLN A 64 12.85 -4.19 8.26
CA GLN A 64 14.32 -4.16 8.17
C GLN A 64 14.85 -2.76 7.81
N ALA A 65 14.08 -1.97 7.08
CA ALA A 65 14.38 -0.57 6.79
C ALA A 65 14.01 0.39 7.96
N GLY A 66 13.50 -0.14 9.07
CA GLY A 66 13.08 0.65 10.24
C GLY A 66 11.74 1.38 10.05
N GLY A 67 10.93 0.94 9.09
CA GLY A 67 9.63 1.53 8.79
C GLY A 67 8.46 0.84 9.49
N THR A 68 7.28 1.40 9.27
CA THR A 68 5.99 0.83 9.66
C THR A 68 5.06 0.84 8.46
N PHE A 69 4.07 -0.04 8.43
CA PHE A 69 3.08 -0.11 7.36
C PHE A 69 1.73 -0.58 7.87
N ASN A 70 0.67 -0.33 7.12
CA ASN A 70 -0.65 -0.93 7.34
C ASN A 70 -1.55 -0.81 6.11
N GLY A 71 -2.74 -1.41 6.19
CA GLY A 71 -3.84 -1.22 5.26
C GLY A 71 -5.12 -0.81 6.00
N SER A 72 -6.09 -0.28 5.25
CA SER A 72 -7.47 -0.24 5.73
C SER A 72 -8.47 -0.27 4.57
N THR A 73 -9.57 -0.97 4.78
CA THR A 73 -10.72 -1.00 3.87
C THR A 73 -11.94 -0.39 4.55
N THR A 74 -12.65 0.45 3.81
CA THR A 74 -13.95 0.99 4.18
C THR A 74 -14.97 0.68 3.08
N TRP A 75 -16.17 1.26 3.17
CA TRP A 75 -17.17 1.16 2.13
C TRP A 75 -16.69 1.71 0.78
N ASP A 76 -15.94 2.81 0.78
CA ASP A 76 -15.63 3.58 -0.43
C ASP A 76 -14.19 3.41 -0.94
N ARG A 77 -13.30 2.87 -0.11
CA ARG A 77 -11.87 2.84 -0.40
C ARG A 77 -11.16 1.67 0.29
N THR A 78 -10.06 1.28 -0.32
CA THR A 78 -9.00 0.49 0.30
C THR A 78 -7.72 1.28 0.11
N ASN A 79 -6.95 1.46 1.18
CA ASN A 79 -5.64 2.10 1.09
C ASN A 79 -4.59 1.27 1.79
N TYR A 80 -3.36 1.43 1.32
CA TYR A 80 -2.16 0.89 1.94
C TYR A 80 -1.18 2.03 2.14
N PHE A 81 -0.44 1.98 3.23
CA PHE A 81 0.46 3.05 3.58
C PHE A 81 1.62 2.56 4.42
N GLU A 82 2.75 3.24 4.24
CA GLU A 82 3.99 2.93 4.90
C GLU A 82 4.76 4.22 5.21
N THR A 83 5.48 4.20 6.32
CA THR A 83 6.38 5.28 6.73
C THR A 83 7.76 4.69 6.93
N LEU A 84 8.76 5.26 6.25
CA LEU A 84 10.15 4.81 6.31
C LEU A 84 11.10 5.99 6.51
N PRO A 85 12.37 5.75 6.87
CA PRO A 85 13.41 6.75 6.70
C PRO A 85 13.47 7.24 5.24
N SER A 86 13.70 8.53 5.05
CA SER A 86 13.61 9.20 3.73
C SER A 86 14.55 8.61 2.66
N ASN A 87 15.67 8.00 3.06
CA ASN A 87 16.59 7.29 2.17
C ASN A 87 16.05 5.94 1.64
N HIS A 88 14.88 5.48 2.10
CA HIS A 88 14.21 4.26 1.65
C HIS A 88 12.96 4.51 0.80
N LEU A 89 12.77 5.73 0.26
CA LEU A 89 11.64 6.03 -0.65
C LEU A 89 11.58 5.05 -1.85
N GLU A 90 12.73 4.73 -2.44
CA GLU A 90 12.79 3.79 -3.57
C GLU A 90 12.28 2.40 -3.20
N LEU A 91 12.61 1.91 -2.01
CA LEU A 91 12.13 0.61 -1.51
C LEU A 91 10.60 0.61 -1.39
N ALA A 92 10.01 1.66 -0.80
CA ALA A 92 8.57 1.78 -0.65
C ALA A 92 7.86 1.77 -2.02
N LEU A 93 8.32 2.61 -2.95
CA LEU A 93 7.74 2.68 -4.29
C LEU A 93 7.88 1.37 -5.07
N TRP A 94 9.01 0.66 -4.93
CA TRP A 94 9.21 -0.63 -5.56
C TRP A 94 8.24 -1.68 -5.02
N LEU A 95 8.13 -1.78 -3.69
CA LEU A 95 7.22 -2.71 -3.01
C LEU A 95 5.75 -2.47 -3.40
N GLU A 96 5.32 -1.21 -3.45
CA GLU A 96 3.97 -0.86 -3.90
C GLU A 96 3.76 -1.20 -5.37
N SER A 97 4.75 -0.91 -6.23
CA SER A 97 4.64 -1.21 -7.65
C SER A 97 4.56 -2.70 -7.97
N ASP A 98 5.18 -3.56 -7.15
CA ASP A 98 5.21 -5.00 -7.40
C ASP A 98 3.88 -5.69 -7.11
N ARG A 99 3.07 -5.14 -6.20
CA ARG A 99 1.76 -5.69 -5.81
C ARG A 99 0.57 -5.04 -6.52
N MET A 100 0.80 -4.00 -7.32
CA MET A 100 -0.19 -3.36 -8.19
C MET A 100 -0.47 -4.17 -9.45
#